data_AF-A0A519LNJ2-F1
#
_entry.id   AF-A0A519LNJ2-F1
#
_cell.length_a   1.000
_cell.length_b   1.000
_cell.length_c   1.000
_cell.angle_alpha   90.00
_cell.angle_beta   90.00
_cell.angle_gamma   90.00
#
_symmetry.space_group_name_H-M   'P 1'
#
loop_
_entity.id
_entity.type
_entity.pdbx_description
1 polymer ?
#
loop_
_entity_poly.entity_id
_entity_poly.type
_entity_poly.pdbx_seq_one_letter_code
_entity_poly.pdbx_strand_id
1 'polypeptide(L)' 'VYIQFYEEALKTNTTSEQLIKSIKSKYPALTFDTALQIGAKVNTGEMKW' A
#
# COMPACT_ATOMS: atom_id res chain seq x y z
N VAL A 1 1.98 12.76 -5.47
CA VAL A 1 3.04 12.23 -4.58
C VAL A 1 2.66 10.83 -4.15
N TYR A 2 3.61 9.91 -3.91
CA TYR A 2 3.34 8.53 -3.47
C TYR A 2 2.34 8.49 -2.30
N ILE A 3 2.52 9.33 -1.28
CA ILE A 3 1.65 9.42 -0.09
C ILE A 3 0.18 9.71 -0.43
N GLN A 4 -0.11 10.65 -1.33
CA GLN A 4 -1.49 10.94 -1.73
C GLN A 4 -2.17 9.75 -2.42
N PHE A 5 -1.45 9.09 -3.34
CA PHE A 5 -2.00 7.91 -4.00
C PHE A 5 -2.15 6.74 -3.01
N TYR A 6 -1.23 6.63 -2.07
CA TYR A 6 -1.26 5.64 -1.00
C TYR A 6 -2.49 5.83 -0.09
N GLU A 7 -2.78 7.07 0.34
CA GLU A 7 -3.98 7.39 1.12
C GLU A 7 -5.29 7.20 0.33
N GLU A 8 -5.31 7.59 -0.94
CA GLU A 8 -6.49 7.42 -1.81
C GLU A 8 -6.75 5.93 -2.10
N ALA A 9 -5.68 5.19 -2.36
CA ALA A 9 -5.72 3.74 -2.47
C ALA A 9 -6.13 3.09 -1.14
N LEU A 10 -5.71 3.61 0.02
CA LEU A 10 -6.15 3.10 1.34
C LEU A 10 -7.62 3.32 1.60
N LYS A 11 -8.16 4.48 1.22
CA LYS A 11 -9.58 4.78 1.36
C LYS A 11 -10.46 3.90 0.46
N THR A 12 -9.91 3.42 -0.65
CA THR A 12 -10.62 2.58 -1.62
C THR A 12 -10.33 1.09 -1.45
N ASN A 13 -9.16 0.71 -0.93
CA ASN A 13 -8.71 -0.66 -0.75
C ASN A 13 -8.56 -0.97 0.73
N THR A 14 -9.48 -1.80 1.23
CA THR A 14 -9.52 -2.22 2.64
C THR A 14 -8.52 -3.31 2.99
N THR A 15 -7.88 -3.92 1.97
CA THR A 15 -6.93 -5.01 2.15
C THR A 15 -5.55 -4.64 1.63
N SER A 16 -4.52 -5.08 2.33
CA SER A 16 -3.13 -4.80 1.99
C SER A 16 -2.80 -5.28 0.58
N GLU A 17 -3.28 -6.45 0.18
CA GLU A 17 -3.08 -6.99 -1.17
C GLU A 17 -3.62 -6.08 -2.27
N GLN A 18 -4.86 -5.58 -2.14
CA GLN A 18 -5.44 -4.68 -3.13
C GLN A 18 -4.70 -3.34 -3.21
N LEU A 19 -4.27 -2.83 -2.04
CA LEU A 19 -3.45 -1.63 -1.95
C LEU A 19 -2.12 -1.81 -2.68
N ILE A 20 -1.38 -2.88 -2.35
CA ILE A 20 -0.08 -3.21 -2.95
C ILE A 20 -0.23 -3.37 -4.46
N LYS A 21 -1.27 -4.06 -4.94
CA LYS A 21 -1.51 -4.25 -6.38
C LYS A 21 -1.72 -2.92 -7.10
N SER A 22 -2.56 -2.05 -6.55
CA SER A 22 -2.83 -0.71 -7.10
C SER A 22 -1.57 0.15 -7.13
N ILE A 23 -0.77 0.08 -6.07
CA ILE A 23 0.47 0.85 -5.93
C ILE A 23 1.56 0.32 -6.85
N LYS A 24 1.75 -1.00 -6.94
CA LYS A 24 2.69 -1.60 -7.90
C LYS A 24 2.31 -1.30 -9.34
N SER A 25 1.02 -1.23 -9.65
CA SER A 25 0.55 -0.89 -11.00
C SER A 25 0.95 0.54 -11.39
N LYS A 26 0.85 1.50 -10.46
CA LYS A 26 1.32 2.88 -10.71
C LYS A 26 2.83 3.07 -10.56
N TYR A 27 3.44 2.33 -9.64
CA TYR A 27 4.84 2.47 -9.25
C TYR A 27 5.55 1.11 -9.34
N PRO A 28 5.72 0.56 -10.56
CA PRO A 28 6.39 -0.73 -10.76
C PRO A 28 7.88 -0.68 -10.43
N ALA A 29 8.46 0.52 -10.32
CA ALA A 29 9.85 0.74 -9.94
C ALA A 29 10.10 0.71 -8.41
N LEU A 30 9.07 0.46 -7.59
CA LEU A 30 9.24 0.31 -6.15
C LEU A 30 10.02 -0.98 -5.86
N THR A 31 11.28 -0.81 -5.48
CA THR A 31 12.14 -1.92 -5.01
C THR A 31 11.83 -2.33 -3.58
N PHE A 32 11.06 -1.53 -2.85
CA PHE A 32 10.74 -1.72 -1.44
C PHE A 32 9.44 -2.51 -1.25
N ASP A 33 9.34 -3.66 -1.91
CA ASP A 33 8.18 -4.54 -1.91
C ASP A 33 7.75 -4.94 -0.48
N THR A 34 8.72 -5.35 0.34
CA THR A 34 8.49 -5.73 1.73
C THR A 34 8.03 -4.55 2.58
N ALA A 35 8.62 -3.37 2.40
CA ALA A 35 8.22 -2.17 3.15
C ALA A 35 6.83 -1.70 2.72
N LEU A 36 6.51 -1.82 1.43
CA LEU A 36 5.17 -1.57 0.90
C LEU A 36 4.16 -2.54 1.51
N GLN A 37 4.50 -3.83 1.60
CA GLN A 37 3.66 -4.86 2.23
C GLN A 37 3.40 -4.57 3.71
N ILE A 38 4.47 -4.28 4.46
CA ILE A 38 4.37 -3.97 5.89
C ILE A 38 3.55 -2.69 6.07
N GLY A 39 3.90 -1.62 5.36
CA GLY A 39 3.16 -0.36 5.40
C GLY A 39 1.69 -0.57 5.07
N ALA A 40 1.38 -1.32 4.00
CA ALA A 40 0.01 -1.66 3.60
C ALA A 40 -0.74 -2.34 4.75
N LYS A 41 -0.17 -3.40 5.33
CA LYS A 41 -0.78 -4.12 6.47
C LYS A 41 -0.95 -3.23 7.71
N VAL A 42 -0.01 -2.33 7.96
CA VAL A 42 -0.08 -1.39 9.09
C VAL A 42 -1.20 -0.37 8.89
N ASN A 43 -1.32 0.18 7.69
CA ASN A 43 -2.34 1.19 7.40
C ASN A 43 -3.74 0.59 7.17
N THR A 44 -3.86 -0.65 6.69
CA THR A 44 -5.15 -1.37 6.61
C THR A 44 -5.60 -1.92 7.97
N GLY A 45 -4.75 -1.83 9.00
CA GLY A 45 -5.04 -2.33 10.34
C GLY A 45 -4.88 -3.84 10.50
N GLU A 46 -4.41 -4.55 9.48
CA GLU A 46 -4.07 -5.98 9.53
C GLU A 46 -2.86 -6.27 10.42
N MET A 47 -1.99 -5.28 10.63
CA MET A 47 -0.81 -5.40 11.46
C MET A 47 -0.66 -4.16 12.33
N LYS A 48 -0.87 -4.28 13.64
CA LYS A 48 -0.46 -3.23 14.57
C LYS A 48 0.98 -3.49 14.98
N TRP A 49 1.88 -2.60 14.58
CA TRP A 49 3.18 -2.42 15.23
C TRP A 49 2.99 -1.66 16.55
#